data_AF-A0AB39SCX6-F1
#
_entry.id   AF-A0AB39SCX6-F1
#
_cell.length_a   1.000
_cell.length_b   1.000
_cell.length_c   1.000
_cell.angle_alpha   90.00
_cell.angle_beta   90.00
_cell.angle_gamma   90.00
#
_symmetry.space_group_name_H-M   'P 1'
#
loop_
_entity.id
_entity.type
_entity.pdbx_description
1 polymer ?
#
loop_
_entity_poly.entity_id
_entity_poly.type
_entity_poly.pdbx_seq_one_letter_code
_entity_poly.pdbx_strand_id
1 'polypeptide(L)'
;MTPRPSYRVVQWASGNIGARTLRAVVEHPRLTLAGLYVHTSAKAGSDAGELCGLDATGIIATRDIDEITALGADCVLYTPRACDFDEVCRLLASGANVVTTRGEFHRADSLDPAVRRRVEAACDRGGTSIHSTGSSPGFITEALPLVLTSSSGGSTV
;
A
#
# COMPACT_ATOMS: atom_id res chain seq x y z
N MET A 1 -17.91 -19.15 12.95
CA MET A 1 -16.76 -18.26 12.70
C MET A 1 -17.17 -17.30 11.59
N THR A 2 -17.55 -16.07 11.93
CA THR A 2 -17.97 -15.06 10.93
C THR A 2 -16.77 -14.73 10.04
N PRO A 3 -16.87 -14.78 8.70
CA PRO A 3 -15.76 -14.37 7.86
C PRO A 3 -15.46 -12.90 8.16
N ARG A 4 -14.20 -12.59 8.50
CA ARG A 4 -13.75 -11.20 8.61
C ARG A 4 -13.88 -10.55 7.23
N PRO A 5 -14.33 -9.28 7.15
CA PRO A 5 -14.46 -8.59 5.87
C PRO A 5 -13.10 -8.57 5.13
N SER A 6 -13.16 -8.75 3.81
CA SER A 6 -11.99 -8.65 2.93
C SER A 6 -11.61 -7.18 2.77
N TYR A 7 -10.32 -6.85 2.89
CA TYR A 7 -9.83 -5.49 2.65
C TYR A 7 -9.63 -5.24 1.16
N ARG A 8 -10.14 -4.10 0.67
CA ARG A 8 -9.99 -3.62 -0.70
C ARG A 8 -8.64 -2.92 -0.85
N VAL A 9 -7.79 -3.48 -1.70
CA VAL A 9 -6.41 -3.02 -1.87
C VAL A 9 -6.16 -2.58 -3.30
N VAL A 10 -5.53 -1.42 -3.45
CA VAL A 10 -4.99 -0.96 -4.73
C VAL A 10 -3.49 -1.21 -4.78
N GLN A 11 -3.00 -1.72 -5.90
CA GLN A 11 -1.57 -1.77 -6.16
C GLN A 11 -1.11 -0.51 -6.89
N TRP A 12 -0.10 0.19 -6.37
CA TRP A 12 0.54 1.32 -7.05
C TRP A 12 1.90 0.90 -7.60
N ALA A 13 2.03 0.98 -8.92
CA ALA A 13 3.13 0.48 -9.74
C ALA A 13 3.26 -1.06 -9.78
N SER A 14 3.67 -1.57 -10.94
CA SER A 14 3.86 -3.00 -11.23
C SER A 14 5.31 -3.31 -11.69
N GLY A 15 6.29 -2.70 -11.01
CA GLY A 15 7.71 -3.03 -11.20
C GLY A 15 8.09 -4.39 -10.60
N ASN A 16 9.38 -4.66 -10.40
CA ASN A 16 9.83 -5.95 -9.84
C ASN A 16 9.19 -6.26 -8.46
N ILE A 17 9.14 -5.27 -7.56
CA ILE A 17 8.46 -5.41 -6.26
C ILE A 17 6.93 -5.35 -6.43
N GLY A 18 6.45 -4.41 -7.25
CA GLY A 18 5.02 -4.19 -7.50
C GLY A 18 4.31 -5.43 -8.05
N ALA A 19 4.90 -6.17 -8.98
CA ALA A 19 4.30 -7.38 -9.53
C ALA A 19 4.20 -8.52 -8.51
N ARG A 20 5.17 -8.63 -7.59
CA ARG A 20 5.17 -9.65 -6.52
C ARG A 20 4.13 -9.33 -5.44
N THR A 21 4.03 -8.06 -5.06
CA THR A 21 3.02 -7.59 -4.10
C THR A 21 1.61 -7.67 -4.69
N LEU A 22 1.45 -7.33 -5.97
CA LEU A 22 0.21 -7.54 -6.71
C LEU A 22 -0.23 -9.00 -6.69
N ARG A 23 0.67 -9.91 -7.03
CA ARG A 23 0.41 -11.36 -6.99
C ARG A 23 -0.05 -11.80 -5.59
N ALA A 24 0.68 -11.36 -4.56
CA ALA A 24 0.34 -11.68 -3.18
C ALA A 24 -1.05 -11.16 -2.77
N VAL A 25 -1.46 -9.98 -3.24
CA VAL A 25 -2.83 -9.46 -3.01
C VAL A 25 -3.88 -10.35 -3.66
N VAL A 26 -3.67 -10.71 -4.94
CA VAL A 26 -4.62 -11.54 -5.70
C VAL A 26 -4.79 -12.93 -5.07
N GLU A 27 -3.73 -13.52 -4.57
CA GLU A 27 -3.74 -14.86 -3.97
C GLU A 27 -4.19 -14.88 -2.49
N HIS A 28 -4.32 -13.72 -1.82
CA HIS A 28 -4.55 -13.67 -0.38
C HIS A 28 -6.05 -13.78 -0.01
N PRO A 29 -6.45 -14.71 0.87
CA PRO A 29 -7.87 -15.01 1.15
C PRO A 29 -8.66 -13.93 1.90
N ARG A 30 -8.02 -12.83 2.29
CA ARG A 30 -8.63 -11.69 3.00
C ARG A 30 -8.38 -10.34 2.34
N LEU A 31 -7.76 -10.33 1.16
CA LEU A 31 -7.56 -9.12 0.37
C LEU A 31 -8.32 -9.25 -0.93
N THR A 32 -8.76 -8.12 -1.46
CA THR A 32 -9.41 -8.04 -2.77
C THR A 32 -8.73 -6.93 -3.55
N LEU A 33 -8.18 -7.26 -4.72
CA LEU A 33 -7.61 -6.26 -5.62
C LEU A 33 -8.75 -5.37 -6.15
N ALA A 34 -8.71 -4.10 -5.77
CA ALA A 34 -9.71 -3.11 -6.17
C ALA A 34 -9.28 -2.29 -7.39
N GLY A 35 -7.96 -2.15 -7.62
CA GLY A 35 -7.41 -1.36 -8.72
C GLY A 35 -5.91 -1.51 -8.86
N LEU A 36 -5.39 -1.10 -10.02
CA LEU A 36 -3.97 -1.10 -10.34
C LEU A 36 -3.58 0.20 -11.03
N TYR A 37 -2.66 0.95 -10.43
CA TYR A 37 -2.06 2.12 -11.05
C TYR A 37 -0.70 1.79 -11.67
N VAL A 38 -0.46 2.26 -12.89
CA VAL A 38 0.82 2.16 -13.58
C VAL A 38 1.26 3.52 -14.10
N HIS A 39 2.57 3.73 -14.23
CA HIS A 39 3.09 5.02 -14.70
C HIS A 39 3.30 5.05 -16.23
N THR A 40 3.56 3.89 -16.84
CA THR A 40 3.91 3.76 -18.26
C THR A 40 2.69 3.46 -19.11
N SER A 41 2.54 4.14 -20.25
CA SER A 41 1.49 3.86 -21.24
C SER A 41 1.49 2.41 -21.72
N ALA A 42 2.66 1.78 -21.84
CA ALA A 42 2.80 0.39 -22.27
C ALA A 42 2.10 -0.65 -21.38
N LYS A 43 1.77 -0.28 -20.13
CA LYS A 43 1.06 -1.15 -19.18
C LYS A 43 -0.38 -0.72 -18.93
N ALA A 44 -0.77 0.46 -19.40
CA ALA A 44 -2.12 0.96 -19.22
C ALA A 44 -3.06 0.17 -20.13
N GLY A 45 -4.22 -0.24 -19.61
CA GLY A 45 -5.16 -1.10 -20.33
C GLY A 45 -4.87 -2.61 -20.23
N SER A 46 -3.72 -3.01 -19.69
CA SER A 46 -3.43 -4.43 -19.42
C SER A 46 -4.16 -4.92 -18.18
N ASP A 47 -4.52 -6.21 -18.14
CA ASP A 47 -5.08 -6.83 -16.95
C ASP A 47 -4.00 -7.01 -15.86
N ALA A 48 -4.37 -6.82 -14.60
CA ALA A 48 -3.46 -7.00 -13.48
C ALA A 48 -2.88 -8.42 -13.38
N GLY A 49 -3.66 -9.45 -13.74
CA GLY A 49 -3.25 -10.84 -13.81
C GLY A 49 -2.09 -11.05 -14.76
N GLU A 50 -2.18 -10.52 -15.99
CA GLU A 50 -1.10 -10.58 -16.98
C GLU A 50 0.19 -9.94 -16.45
N LEU A 51 0.07 -8.78 -15.78
CA LEU A 51 1.22 -8.05 -15.24
C LEU A 51 1.90 -8.73 -14.03
N CYS A 52 1.25 -9.71 -13.40
CA CYS A 52 1.80 -10.50 -12.29
C CYS A 52 1.95 -12.01 -12.57
N GLY A 53 1.72 -12.44 -13.81
CA GLY A 53 1.87 -13.84 -14.22
C GLY A 53 0.80 -14.75 -13.61
N LEU A 54 -0.44 -14.28 -13.56
CA LEU A 54 -1.63 -15.01 -13.14
C LEU A 54 -2.70 -14.96 -14.23
N ASP A 55 -3.78 -15.72 -14.04
CA ASP A 55 -4.98 -15.61 -14.87
C ASP A 55 -5.61 -14.23 -14.75
N ALA A 56 -6.40 -13.84 -15.76
CA ALA A 56 -7.05 -12.55 -15.82
C ALA A 56 -7.93 -12.30 -14.58
N THR A 57 -7.76 -11.12 -13.99
CA THR A 57 -8.44 -10.70 -12.77
C THR A 57 -9.67 -9.84 -13.06
N GLY A 58 -9.77 -9.28 -14.26
CA GLY A 58 -10.76 -8.27 -14.65
C GLY A 58 -10.41 -6.85 -14.19
N ILE A 59 -9.31 -6.67 -13.45
CA ILE A 59 -8.85 -5.35 -12.99
C ILE A 59 -7.87 -4.79 -14.02
N ILE A 60 -8.29 -3.72 -14.69
CA ILE A 60 -7.51 -3.07 -15.75
C ILE A 60 -6.60 -1.99 -15.15
N ALA A 61 -5.33 -2.02 -15.56
CA ALA A 61 -4.36 -1.04 -15.13
C ALA A 61 -4.66 0.35 -15.70
N THR A 62 -4.70 1.36 -14.83
CA THR A 62 -4.93 2.76 -15.20
C THR A 62 -3.71 3.62 -14.91
N ARG A 63 -3.69 4.82 -15.50
CA ARG A 63 -2.73 5.90 -15.21
C ARG A 63 -3.43 7.12 -14.62
N ASP A 64 -4.72 7.00 -14.32
CA ASP A 64 -5.51 8.08 -13.73
C ASP A 64 -5.64 7.84 -12.23
N ILE A 65 -5.12 8.79 -11.44
CA ILE A 65 -5.24 8.76 -9.98
C ILE A 65 -6.67 9.03 -9.51
N ASP A 66 -7.45 9.78 -10.29
CA ASP A 66 -8.83 10.12 -9.94
C ASP A 66 -9.71 8.86 -10.05
N GLU A 67 -9.46 8.00 -11.05
CA GLU A 67 -10.07 6.67 -11.12
C GLU A 67 -9.72 5.83 -9.89
N ILE A 68 -8.47 5.87 -9.42
CA ILE A 68 -8.04 5.10 -8.24
C ILE A 68 -8.69 5.60 -6.95
N THR A 69 -8.68 6.92 -6.74
CA THR A 69 -9.22 7.52 -5.50
C THR A 69 -10.74 7.38 -5.41
N ALA A 70 -11.44 7.26 -6.55
CA ALA A 70 -12.88 6.99 -6.60
C ALA A 70 -13.26 5.54 -6.22
N LEU A 71 -12.31 4.59 -6.17
CA LEU A 71 -12.60 3.18 -5.90
C LEU A 71 -13.03 2.88 -4.45
N GLY A 72 -12.85 3.82 -3.51
CA GLY A 72 -13.08 3.58 -2.09
C GLY A 72 -12.26 2.39 -1.58
N ALA A 73 -10.95 2.40 -1.83
CA ALA A 73 -10.03 1.38 -1.35
C ALA A 73 -9.69 1.60 0.13
N ASP A 74 -9.55 0.53 0.89
CA ASP A 74 -9.14 0.61 2.29
C ASP A 74 -7.64 0.93 2.41
N CYS A 75 -6.85 0.44 1.45
CA CYS A 75 -5.39 0.57 1.45
C CYS A 75 -4.80 0.62 0.03
N VAL A 76 -3.74 1.38 -0.14
CA VAL A 76 -2.90 1.44 -1.35
C VAL A 76 -1.51 0.93 -1.00
N LEU A 77 -1.05 -0.11 -1.72
CA LEU A 77 0.33 -0.58 -1.69
C LEU A 77 1.19 0.32 -2.60
N TYR A 78 1.79 1.34 -2.00
CA TYR A 78 2.59 2.34 -2.69
C TYR A 78 4.03 1.89 -2.88
N THR A 79 4.36 1.35 -4.07
CA THR A 79 5.71 0.80 -4.36
C THR A 79 6.42 1.35 -5.61
N PRO A 80 6.35 2.66 -5.93
CA PRO A 80 7.09 3.21 -7.06
C PRO A 80 8.60 3.34 -6.80
N ARG A 81 9.35 3.53 -7.89
CA ARG A 81 10.81 3.73 -7.85
C ARG A 81 11.23 5.04 -7.17
N ALA A 82 10.42 6.09 -7.30
CA ALA A 82 10.61 7.37 -6.64
C ALA A 82 9.32 7.71 -5.90
N CYS A 83 9.44 8.35 -4.74
CA CYS A 83 8.27 8.83 -4.01
C CYS A 83 7.79 10.14 -4.62
N ASP A 84 6.50 10.23 -4.89
CA ASP A 84 5.81 11.49 -5.19
C ASP A 84 4.89 11.84 -4.01
N PHE A 85 5.22 12.93 -3.32
CA PHE A 85 4.46 13.36 -2.15
C PHE A 85 3.07 13.89 -2.50
N ASP A 86 2.86 14.38 -3.72
CA ASP A 86 1.56 14.86 -4.16
C ASP A 86 0.62 13.68 -4.40
N GLU A 87 1.12 12.59 -5.00
CA GLU A 87 0.40 11.32 -5.10
C GLU A 87 0.02 10.80 -3.71
N VAL A 88 0.99 10.70 -2.79
CA VAL A 88 0.76 10.20 -1.43
C VAL A 88 -0.29 11.05 -0.71
N CYS A 89 -0.20 12.37 -0.78
CA CYS A 89 -1.18 13.26 -0.15
C CYS A 89 -2.58 13.09 -0.75
N ARG A 90 -2.70 12.86 -2.06
CA ARG A 90 -4.00 12.61 -2.72
C ARG A 90 -4.62 11.29 -2.27
N LEU A 91 -3.82 10.22 -2.21
CA LEU A 91 -4.29 8.90 -1.77
C LEU A 91 -4.74 8.91 -0.31
N LEU A 92 -3.97 9.55 0.58
CA LEU A 92 -4.36 9.68 1.99
C LEU A 92 -5.64 10.51 2.13
N ALA A 93 -5.71 11.66 1.46
CA ALA A 93 -6.89 12.51 1.53
C ALA A 93 -8.16 11.87 0.93
N SER A 94 -8.04 10.81 0.11
CA SER A 94 -9.19 10.08 -0.43
C SER A 94 -9.78 9.06 0.55
N GLY A 95 -9.19 8.90 1.74
CA GLY A 95 -9.65 7.91 2.73
C GLY A 95 -8.95 6.55 2.63
N ALA A 96 -7.97 6.39 1.74
CA ALA A 96 -7.18 5.17 1.65
C ALA A 96 -5.92 5.25 2.53
N ASN A 97 -5.67 4.20 3.33
CA ASN A 97 -4.38 4.06 4.01
C ASN A 97 -3.27 3.78 3.00
N VAL A 98 -2.04 4.17 3.30
CA VAL A 98 -0.89 3.92 2.42
C VAL A 98 0.12 3.02 3.13
N VAL A 99 0.45 1.88 2.51
CA VAL A 99 1.57 1.02 2.94
C VAL A 99 2.66 1.08 1.88
N THR A 100 3.89 1.36 2.29
CA THR A 100 4.95 1.73 1.33
C THR A 100 6.33 1.18 1.69
N THR A 101 7.15 0.86 0.69
CA THR A 101 8.57 0.50 0.89
C THR A 101 9.51 1.71 0.79
N ARG A 102 8.97 2.93 0.84
CA ARG A 102 9.69 4.19 0.61
C ARG A 102 10.44 4.67 1.87
N GLY A 103 11.77 4.70 1.77
CA GLY A 103 12.71 5.13 2.82
C GLY A 103 12.39 6.48 3.46
N GLU A 104 11.80 7.39 2.69
CA GLU A 104 11.41 8.73 3.11
C GLU A 104 10.47 8.71 4.33
N PHE A 105 9.67 7.66 4.48
CA PHE A 105 8.71 7.51 5.57
C PHE A 105 9.19 6.62 6.73
N HIS A 106 10.43 6.10 6.68
CA HIS A 106 11.00 5.31 7.80
C HIS A 106 11.22 6.17 9.04
N ARG A 107 11.49 7.45 8.83
CA ARG A 107 11.78 8.45 9.86
C ARG A 107 11.05 9.73 9.53
N ALA A 108 9.83 9.86 10.04
CA ALA A 108 8.98 11.03 9.77
C ALA A 108 9.63 12.35 10.22
N ASP A 109 10.54 12.30 11.21
CA ASP A 109 11.35 13.43 11.69
C ASP A 109 12.43 13.90 10.69
N SER A 110 12.80 13.06 9.73
CA SER A 110 13.80 13.38 8.69
C SER A 110 13.20 13.99 7.42
N LEU A 111 11.87 13.99 7.28
CA LEU A 111 11.18 14.65 6.18
C LEU A 111 11.36 16.17 6.27
N ASP A 112 11.42 16.82 5.11
CA ASP A 112 11.25 18.26 5.06
C ASP A 112 9.99 18.68 5.85
N PRO A 113 10.08 19.64 6.79
CA PRO A 113 8.96 19.98 7.66
C PRO A 113 7.70 20.43 6.90
N ALA A 114 7.83 21.05 5.73
CA ALA A 114 6.69 21.41 4.90
C ALA A 114 6.05 20.16 4.28
N VAL A 115 6.84 19.22 3.77
CA VAL A 115 6.35 17.92 3.28
C VAL A 115 5.64 17.15 4.39
N ARG A 116 6.26 17.05 5.57
CA ARG A 116 5.69 16.36 6.74
C ARG A 116 4.30 16.91 7.08
N ARG A 117 4.16 18.24 7.20
CA ARG A 117 2.87 18.88 7.49
C ARG A 117 1.82 18.62 6.42
N ARG A 118 2.21 18.56 5.14
CA ARG A 118 1.29 18.27 4.04
C ARG A 118 0.73 16.85 4.12
N VAL A 119 1.60 15.89 4.43
CA VAL A 119 1.22 14.47 4.61
C VAL A 119 0.34 14.31 5.85
N GLU A 120 0.70 14.90 6.99
CA GLU A 120 -0.12 14.87 8.21
C GLU A 120 -1.51 15.47 7.96
N ALA A 121 -1.58 16.64 7.33
CA ALA A 121 -2.87 17.26 6.98
C ALA A 121 -3.69 16.41 6.00
N ALA A 122 -3.04 15.61 5.13
CA ALA A 122 -3.75 14.67 4.27
C ALA A 122 -4.31 13.48 5.06
N CYS A 123 -3.53 12.93 5.98
CA CYS A 123 -4.00 11.90 6.92
C CYS A 123 -5.21 12.38 7.72
N ASP A 124 -5.15 13.59 8.27
CA ASP A 124 -6.23 14.16 9.08
C ASP A 124 -7.51 14.34 8.26
N ARG A 125 -7.39 14.83 7.01
CA ARG A 125 -8.56 14.99 6.12
C ARG A 125 -9.19 13.66 5.72
N GLY A 126 -8.37 12.64 5.46
CA GLY A 126 -8.85 11.32 5.03
C GLY A 126 -9.26 10.41 6.18
N GLY A 127 -8.85 10.70 7.42
CA GLY A 127 -8.93 9.74 8.52
C GLY A 127 -8.01 8.53 8.31
N THR A 128 -6.86 8.74 7.66
CA THR A 128 -5.98 7.67 7.18
C THR A 128 -4.62 7.68 7.85
N SER A 129 -3.83 6.64 7.58
CA SER A 129 -2.45 6.51 8.01
C SER A 129 -1.52 6.15 6.85
N ILE A 130 -0.25 6.48 7.00
CA ILE A 130 0.83 5.98 6.15
C ILE A 130 1.82 5.19 7.01
N HIS A 131 2.16 3.99 6.56
CA HIS A 131 3.13 3.14 7.21
C HIS A 131 4.16 2.66 6.20
N SER A 132 5.44 2.85 6.53
CA SER A 132 6.53 2.37 5.70
C SER A 132 7.17 1.11 6.26
N THR A 133 7.27 0.10 5.41
CA THR A 133 7.76 -1.23 5.75
C THR A 133 8.38 -1.91 4.52
N GLY A 134 9.36 -2.79 4.74
CA GLY A 134 10.13 -3.51 3.73
C GLY A 134 10.97 -4.62 4.36
N SER A 135 11.89 -5.24 3.62
CA SER A 135 12.79 -6.27 4.18
C SER A 135 13.60 -5.71 5.37
N SER A 136 14.05 -4.46 5.26
CA SER A 136 14.57 -3.67 6.37
C SER A 136 14.36 -2.17 6.09
N PRO A 137 13.67 -1.43 6.97
CA PRO A 137 12.92 -1.85 8.16
C PRO A 137 11.55 -2.45 7.80
N GLY A 138 11.04 -3.40 8.60
CA GLY A 138 9.72 -4.02 8.43
C GLY A 138 9.69 -5.51 8.75
N PHE A 139 10.16 -6.36 7.85
CA PHE A 139 10.10 -7.82 8.05
C PHE A 139 11.09 -8.32 9.10
N ILE A 140 12.37 -7.94 8.99
CA ILE A 140 13.41 -8.39 9.93
C ILE A 140 13.36 -7.63 11.26
N THR A 141 12.98 -6.35 11.24
CA THR A 141 13.11 -5.45 12.40
C THR A 141 11.81 -5.21 13.16
N GLU A 142 10.63 -5.47 12.59
CA GLU A 142 9.34 -5.14 13.23
C GLU A 142 8.40 -6.36 13.36
N ALA A 143 8.25 -7.16 12.30
CA ALA A 143 7.40 -8.36 12.36
C ALA A 143 8.00 -9.48 13.23
N LEU A 144 9.33 -9.71 13.15
CA LEU A 144 10.00 -10.74 13.95
C LEU A 144 10.00 -10.44 15.46
N PRO A 145 10.28 -9.20 15.94
CA PRO A 145 10.22 -8.90 17.36
C PRO A 145 8.80 -8.94 17.95
N LEU A 146 7.77 -8.53 17.21
CA LEU A 146 6.37 -8.62 17.66
C LEU A 146 5.92 -10.08 17.83
N VAL A 147 6.35 -10.98 16.95
CA VAL A 147 6.07 -12.42 17.09
C VAL A 147 6.87 -13.04 18.24
N LEU A 148 8.14 -12.67 18.43
CA LEU A 148 9.00 -13.18 19.50
C LEU A 148 8.63 -12.63 20.90
N THR A 149 8.08 -11.42 21.00
CA THR A 149 7.55 -10.89 22.28
C THR A 149 6.15 -11.40 22.59
N SER A 150 5.40 -11.88 21.58
CA SER A 150 4.09 -12.51 21.81
C SER A 150 4.17 -13.92 22.42
N SER A 151 5.31 -14.61 22.27
CA SER A 151 5.55 -15.93 22.87
C SER A 151 6.18 -15.87 24.27
N SER A 152 6.49 -14.68 24.79
CA SER A 152 6.81 -14.46 26.20
C SER A 152 5.62 -13.84 26.95
N GLY A 153 4.49 -14.55 26.99
CA GLY A 153 3.41 -14.27 27.93
C GLY A 153 3.73 -14.85 29.31
N GLY A 154 3.55 -14.08 30.39
CA GLY A 154 3.64 -14.64 31.74
C GLY A 154 3.65 -13.66 32.93
N SER A 155 2.46 -13.25 33.34
CA SER A 155 2.02 -13.06 34.74
C SER A 155 2.31 -11.76 35.53
N THR A 156 1.19 -11.27 36.08
CA THR A 156 0.91 -10.81 37.46
C THR A 156 0.82 -9.31 37.79
N VAL A 157 -0.35 -9.02 38.40
CA VAL A 157 -0.93 -7.89 39.16
C VAL A 157 -1.14 -6.53 38.49
#